data_AF-A0A1Y5GJP2-F1
#
_entry.id   AF-A0A1Y5GJP2-F1
#
_cell.length_a   1.000
_cell.length_b   1.000
_cell.length_c   1.000
_cell.angle_alpha   90.00
_cell.angle_beta   90.00
_cell.angle_gamma   90.00
#
_symmetry.space_group_name_H-M   'P 1'
#
loop_
_entity.id
_entity.type
_entity.pdbx_description
1 polymer ?
#
loop_
_entity_poly.entity_id
_entity_poly.type
_entity_poly.pdbx_seq_one_letter_code
_entity_poly.pdbx_strand_id
1 'polypeptide(L)'
;MIDEMYEYYPGIAVLDMGYIPIGSCMEGSGDPYFVKLNQNPENSNVVRIRHDLVEDDDTYLESNIEIVSNDLTDFFSNCSVI
;
A
#
# COMPACT_ATOMS: atom_id res chain seq x y z
N MET A 1 -5.71 1.99 -10.62
CA MET A 1 -5.19 1.09 -9.55
C MET A 1 -4.42 -0.07 -10.12
N ILE A 2 -4.93 -0.75 -11.14
CA ILE A 2 -4.09 -1.70 -11.90
C ILE A 2 -2.92 -0.95 -12.55
N ASP A 3 -3.16 0.26 -13.04
CA ASP A 3 -2.12 1.13 -13.60
C ASP A 3 -1.08 1.50 -12.53
N GLU A 4 -1.50 1.80 -11.29
CA GLU A 4 -0.59 2.03 -10.16
C GLU A 4 0.34 0.83 -9.94
N MET A 5 -0.15 -0.38 -10.17
CA MET A 5 0.62 -1.61 -9.95
C MET A 5 1.67 -1.88 -11.04
N TYR A 6 1.46 -1.41 -12.27
CA TYR A 6 2.28 -1.79 -13.43
C TYR A 6 2.92 -0.62 -14.18
N GLU A 7 2.42 0.60 -14.01
CA GLU A 7 2.77 1.77 -14.80
C GLU A 7 3.25 2.95 -13.95
N TYR A 8 2.98 2.96 -12.63
CA TYR A 8 3.34 4.06 -11.74
C TYR A 8 4.03 3.59 -10.45
N TYR A 9 4.80 4.50 -9.86
CA TYR A 9 5.39 4.33 -8.54
C TYR A 9 4.43 4.85 -7.47
N PRO A 10 4.45 4.28 -6.25
CA PRO A 10 5.35 3.23 -5.79
C PRO A 10 4.94 1.81 -6.19
N GLY A 11 3.79 1.59 -6.85
CA GLY A 11 3.27 0.24 -7.08
C GLY A 11 4.21 -0.70 -7.85
N ILE A 12 4.96 -0.20 -8.83
CA ILE A 12 6.01 -0.97 -9.54
C ILE A 12 7.04 -1.55 -8.55
N ALA A 13 7.54 -0.74 -7.62
CA ALA A 13 8.64 -1.12 -6.71
C ALA A 13 8.21 -2.16 -5.65
N VAL A 14 6.92 -2.21 -5.31
CA VAL A 14 6.39 -3.03 -4.22
C VAL A 14 5.58 -4.23 -4.70
N LEU A 15 5.40 -4.38 -6.01
CA LEU A 15 4.64 -5.46 -6.61
C LEU A 15 5.25 -6.83 -6.27
N ASP A 16 6.54 -7.01 -6.50
CA ASP A 16 7.25 -8.27 -6.21
C ASP A 16 7.37 -8.56 -4.70
N MET A 17 7.07 -7.57 -3.87
CA MET A 17 7.01 -7.70 -2.40
C MET A 17 5.61 -8.14 -1.92
N GLY A 18 4.66 -8.32 -2.83
CA GLY A 18 3.31 -8.82 -2.55
C GLY A 18 2.31 -7.76 -2.09
N TYR A 19 2.59 -6.48 -2.33
CA TYR A 19 1.66 -5.39 -2.01
C TYR A 19 0.74 -5.09 -3.20
N ILE A 20 -0.57 -5.07 -2.95
CA ILE A 20 -1.58 -4.76 -3.97
C ILE A 20 -2.24 -3.41 -3.65
N PRO A 21 -2.28 -2.46 -4.60
CA PRO A 21 -2.92 -1.17 -4.38
C PRO A 21 -4.44 -1.32 -4.27
N ILE A 22 -5.02 -0.77 -3.21
CA ILE A 22 -6.47 -0.81 -2.93
C ILE A 22 -7.14 0.56 -2.91
N GLY A 23 -6.36 1.64 -2.84
CA GLY A 23 -6.89 2.99 -2.69
C GLY A 23 -5.81 4.05 -2.88
N SER A 24 -6.20 5.28 -3.16
CA SER A 24 -5.30 6.43 -3.18
C SER A 24 -5.82 7.51 -2.25
N CYS A 25 -4.92 8.34 -1.76
CA CYS A 25 -5.29 9.50 -0.97
C CYS A 25 -6.06 10.51 -1.84
N MET A 26 -7.33 10.75 -1.53
CA MET A 26 -8.21 11.67 -2.27
C MET A 26 -7.85 13.16 -2.06
N GLU A 27 -7.07 13.48 -1.03
CA GLU A 27 -6.52 14.81 -0.78
C GLU A 27 -5.37 15.16 -1.75
N GLY A 28 -5.01 14.25 -2.66
CA GLY A 28 -4.00 14.50 -3.69
C GLY A 28 -2.57 14.42 -3.16
N SER A 29 -2.33 13.76 -2.03
CA SER A 29 -0.96 13.57 -1.52
C SER A 29 -0.10 12.68 -2.41
N GLY A 30 -0.73 11.89 -3.29
CA GLY A 30 -0.04 10.93 -4.16
C GLY A 30 0.43 9.67 -3.45
N ASP A 31 0.07 9.46 -2.18
CA ASP A 31 0.43 8.25 -1.44
C ASP A 31 -0.70 7.21 -1.55
N PRO A 32 -0.49 6.06 -2.22
CA PRO A 32 -1.49 5.02 -2.31
C PRO A 32 -1.50 4.12 -1.07
N TYR A 33 -2.65 3.48 -0.86
CA TYR A 33 -2.87 2.46 0.15
C TYR A 33 -2.82 1.08 -0.48
N PHE A 34 -2.16 0.15 0.19
CA PHE A 34 -1.92 -1.21 -0.28
C PHE A 34 -2.35 -2.23 0.77
N VAL A 35 -2.64 -3.44 0.31
CA VAL A 35 -2.78 -4.62 1.16
C VAL A 35 -1.63 -5.57 0.87
N LYS A 36 -0.96 -6.07 1.91
CA LYS A 36 0.05 -7.12 1.76
C LYS A 36 -0.64 -8.48 1.66
N LEU A 37 -0.53 -9.13 0.50
CA LEU A 37 -1.01 -10.50 0.35
C LEU A 37 -0.05 -11.47 1.06
N ASN A 38 -0.46 -11.92 2.24
CA ASN A 38 0.23 -12.97 2.97
C ASN A 38 -0.46 -14.32 2.73
N GLN A 39 0.26 -15.43 2.96
CA GLN A 39 -0.33 -16.78 2.92
C GLN A 39 -1.47 -16.96 3.93
N ASN A 40 -1.47 -16.16 5.01
CA ASN A 40 -2.58 -16.08 5.95
C ASN A 40 -3.35 -14.76 5.74
N PRO A 41 -4.58 -14.81 5.20
CA PRO A 41 -5.39 -13.62 4.95
C PRO A 41 -5.79 -12.89 6.23
N GLU A 42 -5.81 -13.55 7.40
CA GLU A 42 -6.10 -12.94 8.71
C GLU A 42 -5.01 -11.96 9.18
N ASN A 43 -3.84 -11.97 8.54
CA ASN A 43 -2.73 -11.05 8.81
C ASN A 43 -2.46 -10.14 7.61
N SER A 44 -3.50 -9.78 6.85
CA SER A 44 -3.36 -8.88 5.70
C SER A 44 -3.39 -7.44 6.20
N ASN A 45 -2.21 -6.85 6.37
CA ASN A 45 -2.09 -5.47 6.81
C ASN A 45 -2.54 -4.50 5.70
N VAL A 46 -3.21 -3.42 6.10
CA VAL A 46 -3.39 -2.24 5.26
C VAL A 46 -2.23 -1.30 5.53
N VAL A 47 -1.56 -0.88 4.46
CA VAL A 47 -0.38 -0.03 4.56
C VAL A 47 -0.51 1.19 3.64
N ARG A 48 0.22 2.25 3.95
CA ARG A 48 0.43 3.40 3.09
C ARG A 48 1.87 3.42 2.66
N ILE A 49 2.08 3.60 1.37
CA ILE A 49 3.42 3.59 0.76
C ILE A 49 3.63 4.98 0.15
N ARG A 50 4.71 5.64 0.56
CA ARG A 50 4.96 7.03 0.18
C ARG A 50 5.68 7.08 -1.16
N HIS A 51 5.19 7.92 -2.06
CA HIS A 51 5.76 8.03 -3.40
C HIS A 51 7.22 8.54 -3.37
N ASP A 52 7.53 9.44 -2.44
CA ASP A 52 8.84 10.12 -2.34
C ASP A 52 9.98 9.23 -1.81
N LEU A 53 9.68 7.98 -1.43
CA LEU A 53 10.65 7.07 -0.81
C LEU A 53 11.09 5.92 -1.71
N VAL A 54 10.69 5.94 -2.98
CA VAL A 54 11.23 5.02 -3.98
C VAL A 54 12.67 5.44 -4.29
N GLU A 55 13.60 4.50 -4.19
CA GLU A 55 15.01 4.75 -4.50
C GLU A 55 15.27 4.73 -6.02
N ASP A 56 16.40 5.27 -6.47
CA ASP A 56 16.79 5.37 -7.89
C ASP A 56 16.86 4.02 -8.63
N ASP A 57 16.97 2.90 -7.89
CA ASP A 57 17.07 1.53 -8.42
C ASP A 57 15.71 0.77 -8.38
N ASP A 58 14.59 1.48 -8.35
CA ASP A 58 13.24 0.89 -8.30
C ASP A 58 12.97 0.03 -7.06
N THR A 59 13.77 0.24 -6.01
CA THR A 59 13.65 -0.50 -4.75
C THR A 59 12.89 0.32 -3.71
N TYR A 60 12.19 -0.41 -2.82
CA TYR A 60 11.50 0.17 -1.68
C TYR A 60 11.84 -0.60 -0.41
N LEU A 61 12.37 0.09 0.60
CA LEU A 61 12.68 -0.51 1.89
C LEU A 61 11.39 -0.81 2.68
N GLU A 62 11.17 -2.06 3.10
CA GLU A 62 9.99 -2.42 3.90
C GLU A 62 9.87 -1.62 5.21
N SER A 63 11.00 -1.20 5.79
CA SER A 63 11.01 -0.35 6.99
C SER A 63 10.40 1.04 6.78
N ASN A 64 10.24 1.48 5.52
CA ASN A 64 9.61 2.75 5.15
C ASN A 64 8.10 2.63 4.91
N ILE A 65 7.54 1.42 5.01
CA ILE A 65 6.11 1.16 4.81
C ILE A 65 5.34 1.53 6.08
N GLU A 66 4.38 2.44 5.95
CA GLU A 66 3.54 2.87 7.07
C GLU A 66 2.39 1.87 7.25
N ILE A 67 2.32 1.23 8.42
CA ILE A 67 1.18 0.35 8.75
C ILE A 67 0.00 1.22 9.18
N VAL A 68 -1.08 1.15 8.42
CA VAL A 68 -2.34 1.86 8.70
C VAL A 68 -3.24 1.00 9.59
N SER A 69 -3.32 -0.31 9.30
CA SER A 69 -3.94 -1.30 10.17
C SER A 69 -3.29 -2.67 9.98
N ASN A 70 -3.29 -3.49 11.04
CA ASN A 70 -2.73 -4.84 11.01
C ASN A 70 -3.73 -5.88 10.48
N ASP A 71 -5.00 -5.53 10.36
CA ASP A 71 -6.05 -6.46 9.96
C ASP A 71 -7.14 -5.72 9.15
N LEU A 72 -7.66 -6.39 8.13
CA LEU A 72 -8.71 -5.82 7.28
C LEU A 72 -10.03 -5.63 8.04
N THR A 73 -10.36 -6.54 8.97
CA THR A 73 -11.58 -6.41 9.76
C THR A 73 -11.51 -5.18 10.65
N ASP A 74 -10.39 -4.97 11.34
CA ASP A 74 -10.12 -3.76 12.11
C ASP A 74 -10.17 -2.49 11.24
N PHE A 75 -9.53 -2.50 10.07
CA PHE A 75 -9.58 -1.38 9.13
C PHE A 75 -11.02 -1.02 8.75
N PHE A 76 -11.82 -1.99 8.27
CA PHE A 76 -13.19 -1.72 7.85
C PHE A 76 -14.14 -1.41 9.01
N SER A 77 -13.86 -1.91 10.22
CA SER A 77 -14.67 -1.61 11.41
C SER A 77 -14.48 -0.18 11.92
N ASN A 78 -13.30 0.42 11.68
CA ASN A 78 -12.95 1.75 12.18
C ASN A 78 -12.89 2.82 11.07
N CYS A 79 -13.01 2.44 9.80
CA CYS A 79 -13.08 3.40 8.71
C CYS A 79 -14.44 4.11 8.65
N SER A 80 -14.45 5.31 8.08
CA SER A 80 -15.68 6.05 7.77
C SER A 80 -15.67 6.48 6.31
N VAL A 81 -16.85 6.45 5.70
CA VAL A 81 -17.08 7.08 4.40
C VAL A 81 -17.50 8.52 4.69
N ILE A 82 -16.72 9.48 4.19
CA ILE A 82 -16.98 10.93 4.32
C ILE A 82 -17.87 11.39 3.16
#